data_AF-A0A7Y5BF08-F1
#
_entry.id   AF-A0A7Y5BF08-F1
#
_cell.length_a   1.000
_cell.length_b   1.000
_cell.length_c   1.000
_cell.angle_alpha   90.00
_cell.angle_beta   90.00
_cell.angle_gamma   90.00
#
_symmetry.space_group_name_H-M   'P 1'
#
loop_
_entity.id
_entity.type
_entity.pdbx_description
1 polymer ?
#
loop_
_entity_poly.entity_id
_entity_poly.type
_entity_poly.pdbx_seq_one_letter_code
_entity_poly.pdbx_strand_id
1 'polypeptide(L)' 'MGESHHILPVPSVFLIDKLEKIVFAYSNPDYKVRLNGDVLMKAAQKAFQSE' A
#
# COMPACT_ATOMS: atom_id res chain seq x y z
N MET A 1 29.62 10.60 -2.16
CA MET A 1 28.93 10.95 -3.42
C MET A 1 27.71 10.04 -3.51
N GLY A 2 26.53 10.57 -3.81
CA GLY A 2 25.28 9.79 -3.83
C GLY A 2 25.18 8.93 -5.09
N GLU A 3 24.70 7.71 -4.95
CA GLU A 3 24.52 6.74 -6.03
C GLU A 3 23.56 7.26 -7.12
N SER A 4 23.88 7.06 -8.39
CA SER A 4 23.11 7.54 -9.56
C SER A 4 21.72 6.88 -9.73
N HIS A 5 21.41 5.88 -8.89
CA HIS A 5 20.12 5.21 -8.87
C HIS A 5 19.08 6.14 -8.23
N HIS A 6 18.46 7.00 -9.05
CA HIS A 6 17.29 7.83 -8.72
C HIS A 6 16.02 7.01 -8.50
N ILE A 7 16.14 5.81 -7.92
CA ILE A 7 14.99 4.98 -7.61
C ILE A 7 14.45 5.52 -6.29
N LEU A 8 13.55 6.49 -6.41
CA LEU A 8 12.80 6.97 -5.27
C LEU A 8 11.98 5.81 -4.69
N PRO A 9 11.86 5.72 -3.36
CA PRO A 9 10.95 4.76 -2.75
C PRO A 9 9.55 4.90 -3.37
N VAL A 10 9.04 3.79 -3.90
CA VAL A 10 7.69 3.75 -4.45
C VAL A 10 6.66 3.94 -3.33
N PRO A 11 5.59 4.72 -3.53
CA PRO A 11 4.52 4.82 -2.58
C PRO A 11 3.82 3.46 -2.48
N SER A 12 3.83 2.90 -1.27
CA SER A 12 3.26 1.60 -0.98
C SER A 12 2.35 1.66 0.23
N VAL A 13 1.26 0.88 0.19
CA VAL A 13 0.28 0.75 1.28
C VAL A 13 0.00 -0.74 1.50
N PHE A 14 0.10 -1.18 2.74
CA PHE A 14 -0.18 -2.55 3.15
C PHE A 14 -1.20 -2.54 4.28
N LEU A 15 -2.17 -3.46 4.24
CA LEU A 15 -3.04 -3.76 5.37
C LEU A 15 -2.65 -5.13 5.91
N ILE A 16 -2.50 -5.19 7.23
CA ILE A 16 -2.11 -6.38 7.96
C ILE A 16 -3.26 -6.74 8.90
N ASP A 17 -3.67 -8.00 8.92
CA ASP A 17 -4.69 -8.49 9.85
C ASP A 17 -4.11 -8.83 11.23
N LYS A 18 -4.98 -9.22 12.18
CA LYS A 18 -4.57 -9.61 13.54
C LYS A 18 -3.73 -10.90 13.57
N LEU A 19 -3.69 -11.66 12.48
CA LEU A 19 -2.91 -12.87 12.30
C LEU A 19 -1.59 -12.60 11.57
N GLU A 20 -1.18 -11.33 11.49
CA GLU A 20 0.05 -10.87 10.86
C GLU A 20 0.10 -11.16 9.34
N LYS A 21 -1.05 -11.38 8.69
CA LYS A 21 -1.12 -11.59 7.24
C LYS A 21 -1.38 -10.30 6.50
N ILE A 22 -0.67 -10.12 5.39
CA ILE A 22 -0.94 -9.04 4.44
C ILE A 22 -2.23 -9.37 3.69
N VAL A 23 -3.30 -8.63 3.98
CA VAL A 23 -4.62 -8.80 3.35
C VAL A 23 -4.87 -7.81 2.21
N PHE A 24 -4.01 -6.79 2.09
CA PHE A 24 -4.00 -5.85 0.97
C PHE A 24 -2.58 -5.32 0.76
N ALA A 25 -2.20 -5.18 -0.51
CA ALA A 25 -0.94 -4.57 -0.91
C ALA A 25 -1.17 -3.70 -2.15
N TYR A 26 -0.65 -2.48 -2.10
CA TYR A 26 -0.61 -1.56 -3.23
C TYR A 26 0.78 -0.95 -3.31
N SER A 27 1.34 -0.89 -4.51
CA SER A 27 2.58 -0.19 -4.82
C SER A 27 2.45 0.47 -6.20
N ASN A 28 2.91 1.70 -6.35
CA ASN A 28 2.92 2.37 -7.65
C ASN A 28 4.35 2.71 -8.11
N PRO A 29 4.78 2.26 -9.31
CA PRO A 29 6.10 2.64 -9.84
C PRO A 29 6.25 4.15 -10.08
N ASP A 30 5.16 4.88 -10.30
CA ASP A 30 5.16 6.34 -10.33
C ASP A 30 5.05 6.92 -8.93
N TYR A 31 6.13 7.53 -8.43
CA TYR A 31 6.21 8.11 -7.09
C TYR A 31 5.25 9.28 -6.85
N LYS A 32 4.71 9.89 -7.92
CA LYS A 32 3.75 10.99 -7.83
C LYS A 32 2.33 10.48 -7.60
N VAL A 33 2.06 9.23 -7.95
CA VAL A 33 0.72 8.66 -7.87
C VAL A 33 0.56 7.92 -6.54
N ARG A 34 -0.39 8.39 -5.73
CA ARG A 34 -0.73 7.77 -4.43
C ARG A 34 -2.05 7.00 -4.54
N LEU A 35 -2.21 6.02 -3.67
CA LEU A 35 -3.48 5.30 -3.54
C LEU A 35 -4.59 6.27 -3.12
N ASN A 36 -5.74 6.18 -3.78
CA ASN A 36 -6.93 6.93 -3.39
C ASN A 36 -7.48 6.39 -2.04
N GLY A 37 -7.81 7.30 -1.11
CA GLY A 37 -8.29 6.95 0.23
C GLY A 37 -9.57 6.11 0.23
N ASP A 38 -10.51 6.35 -0.68
CA ASP A 38 -11.75 5.56 -0.78
C ASP A 38 -11.49 4.11 -1.17
N VAL A 39 -10.48 3.88 -2.01
CA VAL A 39 -10.06 2.53 -2.41
C VAL A 39 -9.48 1.78 -1.22
N LEU A 40 -8.61 2.47 -0.45
CA LEU A 40 -8.04 1.91 0.77
C LEU A 40 -9.13 1.55 1.79
N MET A 41 -10.13 2.43 1.96
CA MET A 41 -11.18 2.22 2.94
C MET A 41 -12.12 1.07 2.57
N LYS A 42 -12.44 0.93 1.27
CA LYS A 42 -13.18 -0.23 0.77
C LYS A 42 -12.38 -1.54 0.91
N ALA A 43 -11.07 -1.50 0.67
CA ALA A 43 -10.20 -2.66 0.86
C ALA A 43 -10.15 -3.08 2.33
N ALA A 44 -10.03 -2.13 3.26
CA ALA A 44 -10.07 -2.38 4.70
C ALA A 44 -11.42 -2.96 5.14
N GLN A 45 -12.53 -2.36 4.71
CA GLN A 45 -13.87 -2.88 5.00
C GLN A 45 -14.03 -4.31 4.50
N LYS A 46 -13.64 -4.61 3.25
CA LYS A 46 -13.70 -5.98 2.72
C LYS A 46 -12.81 -6.95 3.52
N ALA A 47 -11.61 -6.52 3.91
CA ALA A 47 -10.67 -7.35 4.64
C ALA A 47 -11.12 -7.65 6.09
N PHE A 48 -11.83 -6.71 6.72
CA PHE A 48 -12.18 -6.79 8.15
C PHE A 48 -13.68 -6.97 8.45
N GLN A 49 -14.57 -6.92 7.46
CA GLN A 49 -16.00 -7.27 7.61
C GLN A 49 -16.27 -8.79 7.61
N SER A 50 -15.23 -9.62 7.75
CA SER A 50 -15.35 -11.09 7.81
C SER A 50 -15.38 -11.65 9.24
N GLU A 51 -15.64 -10.80 10.24
CA GLU A 51 -15.84 -11.19 11.66
C GLU A 51 -17.32 -11.05 12.05
#